data_AF-A0A3B8WGG8-F1
#
_entry.id   AF-A0A3B8WGG8-F1
#
_cell.length_a   1.000
_cell.length_b   1.000
_cell.length_c   1.000
_cell.angle_alpha   90.00
_cell.angle_beta   90.00
_cell.angle_gamma   90.00
#
_symmetry.space_group_name_H-M   'P 1'
#
loop_
_entity.id
_entity.type
_entity.pdbx_description
1 polymer ?
#
loop_
_entity_poly.entity_id
_entity_poly.type
_entity_poly.pdbx_seq_one_letter_code
_entity_poly.pdbx_strand_id
1 'polypeptide(L)'
;FADTYTARIPATFRFRLSADPEKIVAMHREFRSYDNLIDSLLIKNAKNVTVVTATQYTGEEFFQGGLNKFKVQLEDQLQNGLYETERQQVEVEQTDLAAVSSTNDDGDRLERKVQLVWKNIILQDSAGQAKRIANPLDAYGIQVRQVTIGRPLPEKRLDELL
;
A
#
# COMPACT_ATOMS: atom_id res chain seq x y z
N PHE A 1 0.90 -8.64 1.70
CA PHE A 1 2.08 -7.85 1.31
C PHE A 1 2.65 -8.49 0.05
N ALA A 2 3.87 -8.17 -0.37
CA ALA A 2 4.55 -8.85 -1.48
C ALA A 2 4.78 -10.36 -1.19
N ASP A 3 4.95 -10.67 0.09
CA ASP A 3 4.99 -12.02 0.64
C ASP A 3 3.60 -12.48 1.14
N THR A 4 3.57 -13.65 1.76
CA THR A 4 2.34 -14.28 2.28
C THR A 4 1.75 -13.60 3.51
N TYR A 5 2.37 -12.54 4.05
CA TYR A 5 1.87 -11.86 5.24
C TYR A 5 0.72 -10.90 4.91
N THR A 6 -0.14 -10.71 5.89
CA THR A 6 -1.29 -9.82 5.85
C THR A 6 -1.33 -8.99 7.13
N ALA A 7 -1.94 -7.81 7.04
CA ALA A 7 -2.15 -6.93 8.18
C ALA A 7 -3.43 -6.13 8.00
N ARG A 8 -4.02 -5.75 9.13
CA ARG A 8 -5.08 -4.75 9.16
C ARG A 8 -4.45 -3.38 9.38
N ILE A 9 -4.65 -2.48 8.42
CA ILE A 9 -4.15 -1.10 8.48
C ILE A 9 -5.35 -0.17 8.67
N PRO A 10 -5.62 0.32 9.90
CA PRO A 10 -6.63 1.36 10.10
C PRO A 10 -6.16 2.63 9.40
N ALA A 11 -6.99 3.19 8.52
CA ALA A 11 -6.66 4.42 7.81
C ALA A 11 -7.88 5.33 7.68
N THR A 12 -7.62 6.63 7.78
CA THR A 12 -8.61 7.70 7.59
C THR A 12 -8.13 8.60 6.46
N PHE A 13 -9.03 8.85 5.52
CA PHE A 13 -8.78 9.67 4.34
C PHE A 13 -9.71 10.88 4.37
N ARG A 14 -9.16 12.07 4.15
CA ARG A 14 -9.95 13.30 4.02
C ARG A 14 -9.91 13.81 2.59
N PHE A 15 -11.08 14.01 2.02
CA PHE A 15 -11.25 14.53 0.68
C PHE A 15 -11.87 15.93 0.73
N ARG A 16 -11.52 16.76 -0.25
CA ARG A 16 -12.20 18.01 -0.56
C ARG A 16 -12.87 17.85 -1.93
N LEU A 17 -14.18 18.07 -1.98
CA LEU A 17 -14.91 18.08 -3.23
C LEU A 17 -14.52 19.29 -4.09
N SER A 18 -14.69 19.15 -5.40
CA SER A 18 -14.43 20.24 -6.34
C SER A 18 -15.33 21.44 -6.06
N ALA A 19 -14.79 22.63 -6.33
CA ALA A 19 -15.56 23.88 -6.38
C ALA A 19 -15.96 24.25 -7.82
N ASP A 20 -15.51 23.48 -8.81
CA ASP A 20 -15.81 23.66 -10.23
C ASP A 20 -17.24 23.17 -10.52
N PRO A 21 -18.15 24.07 -10.98
CA PRO A 21 -19.53 23.71 -11.28
C PRO A 21 -19.68 22.56 -12.29
N GLU A 22 -18.82 22.49 -13.32
CA GLU A 22 -18.91 21.46 -14.36
C GLU A 22 -18.57 20.08 -13.77
N LYS A 23 -17.52 20.03 -12.96
CA LYS A 23 -17.10 18.79 -12.28
C LYS A 23 -18.11 18.34 -11.23
N ILE A 24 -18.74 19.28 -10.51
CA ILE A 24 -19.84 18.98 -9.58
C ILE A 24 -21.02 18.36 -10.34
N VAL A 25 -21.42 18.94 -11.48
CA VAL A 25 -22.51 18.39 -12.30
C VAL A 25 -22.17 17.00 -12.82
N ALA A 26 -20.94 16.78 -13.31
CA ALA A 26 -20.48 15.46 -13.76
C ALA A 26 -20.57 14.42 -12.64
N MET A 27 -20.05 14.76 -11.45
CA MET A 27 -20.10 13.90 -10.26
C MET A 27 -21.55 13.55 -9.86
N HIS A 28 -22.46 14.54 -9.84
CA HIS A 28 -23.86 14.30 -9.52
C HIS A 28 -24.57 13.44 -10.58
N ARG A 29 -24.26 13.61 -11.86
CA ARG A 29 -24.84 12.79 -12.94
C ARG A 29 -24.43 11.33 -12.83
N GLU A 30 -23.18 11.07 -12.49
CA GLU A 30 -22.62 9.73 -12.44
C GLU A 30 -23.02 8.97 -11.17
N PHE A 31 -22.77 9.56 -9.99
CA PHE A 31 -22.98 8.85 -8.72
C PHE A 31 -24.41 8.97 -8.19
N ARG A 32 -25.14 10.02 -8.58
CA ARG A 32 -26.55 10.30 -8.25
C ARG A 32 -26.86 10.54 -6.76
N SER A 33 -26.05 10.02 -5.83
CA SER A 33 -26.16 10.24 -4.40
C SER A 33 -24.79 10.36 -3.75
N TYR A 34 -24.78 10.94 -2.54
CA TYR A 34 -23.58 11.05 -1.72
C TYR A 34 -23.01 9.68 -1.30
N ASP A 35 -23.88 8.76 -0.87
CA ASP A 35 -23.45 7.42 -0.44
C ASP A 35 -22.81 6.64 -1.58
N ASN A 36 -23.35 6.75 -2.80
CA ASN A 36 -22.75 6.12 -3.98
C ASN A 36 -21.39 6.71 -4.31
N LEU A 37 -21.20 8.03 -4.21
CA LEU A 37 -19.89 8.67 -4.40
C LEU A 37 -18.87 8.11 -3.39
N ILE A 38 -19.26 7.99 -2.13
CA ILE A 38 -18.40 7.44 -1.08
C ILE A 38 -18.03 5.98 -1.40
N ASP A 39 -19.03 5.12 -1.57
CA ASP A 39 -18.82 3.68 -1.62
C ASP A 39 -18.21 3.22 -2.94
N SER A 40 -18.57 3.88 -4.05
CA SER A 40 -18.12 3.47 -5.38
C SER A 40 -16.83 4.15 -5.83
N LEU A 41 -16.53 5.36 -5.36
CA LEU A 41 -15.33 6.09 -5.76
C LEU A 41 -14.36 6.25 -4.59
N LEU A 42 -14.74 6.97 -3.53
CA LEU A 42 -13.77 7.41 -2.51
C LEU A 42 -13.18 6.23 -1.73
N ILE A 43 -14.03 5.36 -1.17
CA ILE A 43 -13.60 4.20 -0.40
C ILE A 43 -12.90 3.18 -1.29
N LYS A 44 -13.44 2.89 -2.48
CA LYS A 44 -12.83 1.92 -3.41
C LYS A 44 -11.46 2.39 -3.88
N ASN A 45 -11.32 3.66 -4.26
CA ASN A 45 -10.03 4.21 -4.67
C ASN A 45 -9.01 4.16 -3.52
N ALA A 46 -9.39 4.65 -2.33
CA ALA A 46 -8.50 4.63 -1.17
C ALA A 46 -8.04 3.20 -0.80
N LYS A 47 -8.96 2.23 -0.80
CA LYS A 47 -8.64 0.82 -0.57
C LYS A 47 -7.70 0.27 -1.63
N ASN A 48 -8.01 0.51 -2.91
CA ASN A 48 -7.18 0.04 -4.02
C ASN A 48 -5.75 0.58 -3.92
N VAL A 49 -5.60 1.90 -3.72
CA VAL A 49 -4.28 2.53 -3.58
C VAL A 49 -3.52 1.97 -2.37
N THR A 50 -4.21 1.76 -1.24
CA THR A 50 -3.61 1.16 -0.04
C THR A 50 -3.08 -0.25 -0.33
N VAL A 51 -3.87 -1.10 -0.98
CA VAL A 51 -3.49 -2.48 -1.32
C VAL A 51 -2.34 -2.50 -2.31
N VAL A 52 -2.43 -1.75 -3.41
CA VAL A 52 -1.36 -1.66 -4.42
C VAL A 52 -0.06 -1.18 -3.80
N THR A 53 -0.10 -0.14 -2.96
CA THR A 53 1.09 0.35 -2.25
C THR A 53 1.67 -0.74 -1.33
N ALA A 54 0.82 -1.51 -0.64
CA ALA A 54 1.28 -2.56 0.27
C ALA A 54 2.00 -3.71 -0.45
N THR A 55 1.67 -3.98 -1.73
CA THR A 55 2.35 -5.01 -2.52
C THR A 55 3.79 -4.65 -2.92
N GLN A 56 4.24 -3.42 -2.65
CA GLN A 56 5.61 -2.97 -2.88
C GLN A 56 6.54 -3.32 -1.70
N TYR A 57 5.97 -3.80 -0.58
CA TYR A 57 6.68 -4.11 0.66
C TYR A 57 6.47 -5.58 1.02
N THR A 58 7.47 -6.20 1.62
CA THR A 58 7.28 -7.40 2.44
C THR A 58 6.64 -7.03 3.77
N GLY A 59 6.03 -7.99 4.47
CA GLY A 59 5.47 -7.77 5.80
C GLY A 59 6.57 -7.32 6.77
N GLU A 60 7.71 -8.00 6.76
CA GLU A 60 8.86 -7.69 7.61
C GLU A 60 9.38 -6.26 7.39
N GLU A 61 9.65 -5.87 6.13
CA GLU A 61 10.07 -4.50 5.80
C GLU A 61 9.06 -3.45 6.29
N PHE A 62 7.77 -3.74 6.17
CA PHE A 62 6.72 -2.82 6.59
C PHE A 62 6.73 -2.60 8.10
N PHE A 63 6.83 -3.66 8.90
CA PHE A 63 6.76 -3.58 10.37
C PHE A 63 8.09 -3.20 11.05
N GLN A 64 9.25 -3.51 10.46
CA GLN A 64 10.57 -3.18 11.02
C GLN A 64 11.04 -1.74 10.74
N GLY A 65 10.20 -0.89 10.13
CA GLY A 65 10.53 0.53 9.90
C GLY A 65 10.00 1.10 8.59
N GLY A 66 9.45 0.28 7.70
CA GLY A 66 8.90 0.70 6.41
C GLY A 66 7.60 1.50 6.49
N LEU A 67 6.92 1.54 7.64
CA LEU A 67 5.63 2.21 7.82
C LEU A 67 5.65 3.70 7.39
N ASN A 68 6.71 4.44 7.71
CA ASN A 68 6.82 5.84 7.32
C ASN A 68 6.96 6.00 5.80
N LYS A 69 7.75 5.15 5.15
CA LYS A 69 7.92 5.16 3.69
C LYS A 69 6.61 4.77 3.00
N PHE A 70 5.92 3.75 3.52
CA PHE A 70 4.60 3.35 3.07
C PHE A 70 3.60 4.51 3.16
N LYS A 71 3.57 5.23 4.28
CA LYS A 71 2.68 6.39 4.46
C LYS A 71 2.91 7.46 3.41
N VAL A 72 4.17 7.84 3.20
CA VAL A 72 4.55 8.86 2.21
C VAL A 72 4.14 8.44 0.80
N GLN A 73 4.41 7.18 0.42
CA GLN A 73 4.05 6.67 -0.90
C GLN A 73 2.54 6.49 -1.08
N LEU A 74 1.82 6.09 -0.02
CA LEU A 74 0.36 5.99 -0.06
C LEU A 74 -0.26 7.38 -0.27
N GLU A 75 0.22 8.38 0.46
CA GLU A 75 -0.25 9.75 0.33
C GLU A 75 0.03 10.30 -1.08
N ASP A 76 1.25 10.11 -1.58
CA ASP A 76 1.63 10.55 -2.92
C ASP A 76 0.80 9.86 -4.02
N GLN A 77 0.62 8.53 -3.96
CA GLN A 77 -0.16 7.83 -4.98
C GLN A 77 -1.65 8.13 -4.90
N LEU A 78 -2.18 8.37 -3.70
CA LEU A 78 -3.59 8.74 -3.56
C LEU A 78 -3.85 10.16 -4.06
N GLN A 79 -2.88 11.07 -3.93
CA GLN A 79 -2.96 12.44 -4.45
C GLN A 79 -2.72 12.49 -5.96
N ASN A 80 -1.63 11.89 -6.43
CA ASN A 80 -1.05 12.14 -7.75
C ASN A 80 -1.27 10.99 -8.75
N GLY A 81 -1.96 9.92 -8.35
CA GLY A 81 -2.16 8.73 -9.16
C GLY A 81 -1.19 7.60 -8.80
N LEU A 82 -1.63 6.38 -9.08
CA LEU A 82 -0.93 5.14 -8.76
C LEU A 82 0.39 5.04 -9.51
N TYR A 83 1.42 4.48 -8.87
CA TYR A 83 2.63 4.12 -9.60
C TYR A 83 2.35 2.97 -10.58
N GLU A 84 2.89 3.08 -11.78
CA GLU A 84 3.07 1.91 -12.62
C GLU A 84 4.14 1.03 -11.98
N THR A 85 3.84 -0.27 -11.86
CA THR A 85 4.75 -1.23 -11.25
C THR A 85 4.89 -2.48 -12.10
N GLU A 86 6.04 -3.12 -11.97
CA GLU A 86 6.31 -4.43 -12.55
C GLU A 86 6.68 -5.41 -11.45
N ARG A 87 6.18 -6.64 -11.57
CA ARG A 87 6.48 -7.70 -10.62
C ARG A 87 7.85 -8.29 -10.93
N GLN A 88 8.81 -8.11 -10.04
CA GLN A 88 10.18 -8.58 -10.19
C GLN A 88 10.60 -9.41 -8.96
N GLN A 89 11.51 -10.36 -9.18
CA GLN A 89 12.09 -11.16 -8.10
C GLN A 89 13.27 -10.40 -7.49
N VAL A 90 13.22 -10.15 -6.19
CA VAL A 90 14.23 -9.38 -5.45
C VAL A 90 14.75 -10.20 -4.28
N GLU A 91 16.06 -10.16 -4.07
CA GLU A 91 16.70 -10.72 -2.88
C GLU A 91 16.41 -9.83 -1.67
N VAL A 92 15.76 -10.38 -0.65
CA VAL A 92 15.47 -9.71 0.61
C VAL A 92 16.12 -10.52 1.73
N GLU A 93 16.84 -9.85 2.63
CA GLU A 93 17.29 -10.47 3.86
C GLU A 93 16.09 -10.61 4.80
N GLN A 94 15.76 -11.84 5.18
CA GLN A 94 14.73 -12.14 6.16
C GLN A 94 15.34 -12.80 7.40
N THR A 95 14.79 -12.46 8.56
CA THR A 95 15.15 -13.10 9.81
C THR A 95 14.16 -14.23 10.09
N ASP A 96 14.62 -15.47 9.97
CA ASP A 96 13.79 -16.65 10.25
C ASP A 96 14.32 -17.41 11.47
N LEU A 97 13.42 -18.12 12.15
CA LEU A 97 13.79 -19.12 13.17
C LEU A 97 14.51 -20.30 12.49
N ALA A 98 15.61 -20.76 13.09
CA ALA A 98 16.31 -21.95 12.61
C ALA A 98 15.37 -23.15 12.57
N ALA A 99 15.42 -23.91 11.48
CA ALA A 99 14.65 -25.14 11.37
C ALA A 99 15.17 -26.15 12.39
N VAL A 100 14.30 -26.63 13.28
CA VAL A 100 14.61 -27.73 14.19
C VAL A 100 14.87 -28.98 13.35
N SER A 101 16.10 -29.48 13.38
CA SER A 101 16.50 -30.71 12.70
C SER A 101 17.09 -31.68 13.72
N SER A 102 17.17 -32.97 13.39
CA SER A 102 17.74 -34.00 14.26
C SER A 102 19.23 -33.78 14.63
N THR A 103 19.88 -32.74 14.09
CA THR A 103 21.26 -32.34 14.39
C THR A 103 21.39 -30.98 15.07
N ASN A 104 20.30 -30.23 15.25
CA ASN A 104 20.27 -28.90 15.86
C ASN A 104 19.21 -28.84 16.96
N ASP A 105 19.62 -28.94 18.23
CA ASP A 105 18.72 -28.84 19.40
C ASP A 105 18.29 -27.39 19.71
N ASP A 106 18.97 -26.39 19.17
CA ASP A 106 18.67 -24.97 19.39
C ASP A 106 17.71 -24.42 18.32
N GLY A 107 16.42 -24.74 18.46
CA GLY A 107 15.32 -24.21 17.63
C GLY A 107 15.06 -22.71 17.80
N ASP A 108 15.73 -22.06 18.77
CA ASP A 108 15.53 -20.66 19.14
C ASP A 108 16.58 -19.72 18.51
N ARG A 109 17.47 -20.25 17.65
CA ARG A 109 18.50 -19.45 16.99
C ARG A 109 17.94 -18.76 15.74
N LEU A 110 17.98 -17.44 15.70
CA LEU A 110 17.62 -16.67 14.51
C LEU A 110 18.73 -16.79 13.45
N GLU A 111 18.37 -17.21 12.23
CA GLU A 111 19.28 -17.24 11.08
C GLU A 111 18.84 -16.22 10.04
N ARG A 112 19.78 -15.35 9.63
CA ARG A 112 19.59 -14.46 8.49
C ARG A 112 19.68 -15.28 7.21
N LYS A 113 18.58 -15.35 6.46
CA LYS A 113 18.53 -16.02 5.16
C LYS A 113 18.17 -15.02 4.07
N VAL A 114 18.84 -15.13 2.94
CA VAL A 114 18.48 -14.39 1.73
C VAL A 114 17.34 -15.16 1.06
N GLN A 115 16.15 -14.56 1.01
CA GLN A 115 15.00 -15.12 0.34
C GLN A 115 14.66 -14.30 -0.90
N LEU A 116 14.39 -15.00 -2.00
CA LEU A 116 13.88 -14.37 -3.21
C LEU A 116 12.37 -14.12 -3.07
N VAL A 117 11.97 -12.86 -3.03
CA VAL A 117 10.56 -12.44 -2.91
C VAL A 117 10.14 -11.69 -4.16
N TRP A 118 8.93 -11.98 -4.64
CA TRP A 118 8.35 -11.25 -5.75
C TRP A 118 7.73 -9.94 -5.27
N LYS A 119 8.29 -8.81 -5.68
CA LYS A 119 7.84 -7.47 -5.29
C LYS A 119 7.37 -6.67 -6.51
N ASN A 120 6.42 -5.77 -6.29
CA ASN A 120 6.07 -4.77 -7.30
C ASN A 120 7.05 -3.60 -7.20
N ILE A 121 7.87 -3.44 -8.24
CA ILE A 121 8.88 -2.39 -8.34
C ILE A 121 8.33 -1.24 -9.18
N ILE A 122 8.50 -0.01 -8.69
CA ILE A 122 8.04 1.20 -9.35
C ILE A 122 8.82 1.41 -10.64
N LEU A 123 8.10 1.53 -11.75
CA LEU A 123 8.69 1.86 -13.04
C LEU A 123 9.02 3.36 -13.09
N GLN A 124 10.21 3.66 -13.61
CA GLN A 124 10.68 5.03 -13.80
C GLN A 124 10.65 5.43 -15.27
N ASP A 125 10.46 6.71 -15.55
CA ASP A 125 10.64 7.29 -16.87
C ASP A 125 12.12 7.62 -17.14
N SER A 126 12.41 8.19 -18.32
CA SER A 126 13.77 8.59 -18.71
C SER A 126 14.39 9.68 -17.82
N ALA A 127 13.58 10.37 -17.00
CA ALA A 127 14.03 11.38 -16.05
C ALA A 127 14.16 10.82 -14.62
N GLY A 128 13.93 9.52 -14.42
CA GLY A 128 13.95 8.87 -13.10
C GLY A 128 12.70 9.12 -12.25
N GLN A 129 11.64 9.72 -12.82
CA GLN A 129 10.38 9.94 -12.11
C GLN A 129 9.51 8.70 -12.20
N ALA A 130 8.73 8.43 -11.16
CA ALA A 130 7.79 7.31 -11.16
C ALA A 130 6.73 7.50 -12.26
N LYS A 131 6.56 6.50 -13.13
CA LYS A 131 5.44 6.46 -14.07
C LYS A 131 4.14 6.28 -13.33
N ARG A 132 3.05 6.86 -13.84
CA ARG A 132 1.78 6.94 -13.13
C ARG A 132 0.57 6.60 -13.98
N ILE A 133 -0.36 5.91 -13.34
CA ILE A 133 -1.73 5.73 -13.81
C ILE A 133 -2.57 6.88 -13.23
N ALA A 134 -3.36 7.52 -14.09
CA ALA A 134 -4.17 8.69 -13.73
C ALA A 134 -5.12 8.41 -12.55
N ASN A 135 -5.36 9.42 -11.73
CA ASN A 135 -6.22 9.32 -10.55
C ASN A 135 -7.69 9.49 -10.96
N PRO A 136 -8.59 8.54 -10.67
CA PRO A 136 -10.02 8.69 -11.00
C PRO A 136 -10.68 9.90 -10.30
N LEU A 137 -10.08 10.41 -9.22
CA LEU A 137 -10.56 11.61 -8.53
C LEU A 137 -10.43 12.90 -9.37
N ASP A 138 -9.49 12.94 -10.31
CA ASP A 138 -9.19 14.14 -11.12
C ASP A 138 -10.36 14.53 -12.05
N ALA A 139 -11.06 13.51 -12.56
CA ALA A 139 -12.25 13.66 -13.41
C ALA A 139 -13.35 14.49 -12.72
N TYR A 140 -13.44 14.40 -11.39
CA TYR A 140 -14.43 15.12 -10.58
C TYR A 140 -13.81 16.25 -9.76
N GLY A 141 -12.51 16.51 -9.91
CA GLY A 141 -11.79 17.58 -9.21
C GLY A 141 -11.74 17.37 -7.70
N ILE A 142 -11.80 16.12 -7.26
CA ILE A 142 -11.74 15.76 -5.85
C ILE A 142 -10.27 15.75 -5.42
N GLN A 143 -9.96 16.46 -4.35
CA GLN A 143 -8.61 16.57 -3.82
C GLN A 143 -8.45 15.77 -2.54
N VAL A 144 -7.35 15.05 -2.41
CA VAL A 144 -6.97 14.39 -1.16
C VAL A 144 -6.28 15.43 -0.29
N ARG A 145 -6.80 15.62 0.93
CA ARG A 145 -6.28 16.63 1.89
C ARG A 145 -5.42 16.02 2.97
N GLN A 146 -5.73 14.80 3.38
CA GLN A 146 -5.05 14.17 4.50
C GLN A 146 -5.17 12.66 4.39
N VAL A 147 -4.06 11.98 4.65
CA VAL A 147 -4.00 10.54 4.88
C VAL A 147 -3.46 10.30 6.28
N THR A 148 -4.23 9.60 7.11
CA THR A 148 -3.81 9.23 8.47
C THR A 148 -3.86 7.72 8.60
N ILE A 149 -2.75 7.12 9.02
CA ILE A 149 -2.63 5.69 9.27
C ILE A 149 -2.55 5.51 10.78
N GLY A 150 -3.43 4.67 11.33
CA GLY A 150 -3.37 4.22 12.71
C GLY A 150 -2.34 3.11 12.89
N ARG A 151 -2.22 2.56 14.10
CA ARG A 151 -1.31 1.44 14.37
C ARG A 151 -1.70 0.23 13.51
N PRO A 152 -0.83 -0.25 12.60
CA PRO A 152 -1.08 -1.48 11.87
C PRO A 152 -1.09 -2.68 12.81
N LEU A 153 -1.96 -3.64 12.54
CA LEU A 153 -2.08 -4.88 13.31
C LEU A 153 -1.68 -6.05 12.40
N PRO A 154 -0.56 -6.75 12.69
CA PRO A 154 -0.17 -7.94 11.95
C PRO A 154 -1.15 -9.09 12.25
N GLU A 155 -1.24 -10.06 11.33
CA GLU A 155 -1.81 -11.36 11.69
C GLU A 155 -0.84 -12.17 12.57
N LYS A 156 -1.39 -13.11 13.36
CA LYS A 156 -0.66 -13.85 14.42
C LYS A 156 0.71 -14.38 13.99
N ARG A 157 0.81 -14.94 12.79
CA ARG A 157 2.05 -15.53 12.27
C ARG A 157 3.18 -14.53 12.10
N LEU A 158 2.86 -13.27 11.79
CA LEU A 158 3.85 -12.21 11.69
C LEU A 158 4.15 -11.60 13.06
N ASP A 159 3.16 -11.55 13.95
CA ASP A 159 3.34 -11.09 15.34
C ASP A 159 4.34 -11.98 16.12
N GLU A 160 4.40 -13.28 15.81
CA GLU A 160 5.34 -14.23 16.41
C GLU A 160 6.81 -14.05 15.94
N LEU A 161 7.03 -13.29 14.85
CA LEU A 161 8.36 -13.06 14.26
C LEU A 161 8.90 -11.64 14.51
N LEU A 162 8.08 -10.74 15.05
CA LEU A 162 8.43 -9.34 15.36
C LEU A 162 8.88 -9.18 16.82
#